data_AF-A0A402AM07-F1
#
_entry.id   AF-A0A402AM07-F1
#
_cell.length_a   1.000
_cell.length_b   1.000
_cell.length_c   1.000
_cell.angle_alpha   90.00
_cell.angle_beta   90.00
_cell.angle_gamma   90.00
#
_symmetry.space_group_name_H-M   'P 1'
#
loop_
_entity.id
_entity.type
_entity.pdbx_description
1 polymer ?
#
loop_
_entity_poly.entity_id
_entity_poly.type
_entity_poly.pdbx_seq_one_letter_code
_entity_poly.pdbx_strand_id
1 'polypeptide(L)'
;MHGLIFVTWEKYLVERFNTSFLNVYRAKIGESATNAPLASRVYDDAMLLAGVAAVHELTQVPVDVLLREYGRYFLINGLTSSRCSYLLTQVHSGRDLLLVMRNAHTQMRRIPDGLTPPVFSYEAVFENSNSLTLIYDSSRQLCPVLWGAIEGAAGRYGQQVHIQEKECMRLGDDVCRLDVSFSPVEYTHVVQETPEQIARHKQQQQIDNLILSTLPSQKGVTLAQLQTLLKLQKEVPETHQRVSRILESLQHLSHAGLAANTANEPGDTLTSRRYWRAPTYDL
;
A
#
# COMPACT_ATOMS: atom_id res chain seq x y z
N MET A 1 5.92 -9.96 4.19
CA MET A 1 5.41 -8.59 4.36
C MET A 1 6.06 -7.59 3.39
N HIS A 2 5.29 -6.71 2.75
CA HIS A 2 5.83 -5.66 1.85
C HIS A 2 6.59 -4.58 2.64
N GLY A 3 7.73 -4.11 2.13
CA GLY A 3 8.62 -3.14 2.77
C GLY A 3 7.98 -1.79 3.05
N LEU A 4 7.00 -1.39 2.23
CA LEU A 4 6.16 -0.21 2.49
C LEU A 4 5.55 -0.21 3.91
N ILE A 5 5.19 -1.38 4.43
CA ILE A 5 4.63 -1.54 5.79
C ILE A 5 5.68 -1.18 6.85
N PHE A 6 6.94 -1.58 6.67
CA PHE A 6 8.01 -1.26 7.62
C PHE A 6 8.34 0.24 7.63
N VAL A 7 8.53 0.84 6.46
CA VAL A 7 8.87 2.27 6.39
C VAL A 7 7.74 3.16 6.87
N THR A 8 6.48 2.75 6.71
CA THR A 8 5.33 3.49 7.23
C THR A 8 5.09 3.22 8.72
N TRP A 9 5.40 2.01 9.21
CA TRP A 9 5.42 1.70 10.64
C TRP A 9 6.39 2.60 11.39
N GLU A 10 7.63 2.74 10.92
CA GLU A 10 8.60 3.64 11.55
C GLU A 10 8.16 5.12 11.51
N LYS A 11 7.53 5.56 10.42
CA LYS A 11 6.94 6.91 10.36
C LYS A 11 5.80 7.07 11.37
N TYR A 12 4.94 6.06 11.54
CA TYR A 12 3.93 6.05 12.59
C TYR A 12 4.57 6.19 13.98
N LEU A 13 5.67 5.48 14.25
CA LEU A 13 6.39 5.61 15.53
C LEU A 13 6.94 7.02 15.75
N VAL A 14 7.46 7.67 14.71
CA VAL A 14 7.92 9.07 14.80
C VAL A 14 6.76 10.01 15.10
N GLU A 15 5.64 9.88 14.39
CA GLU A 15 4.47 10.75 14.57
C GLU A 15 3.81 10.54 15.93
N ARG A 16 3.77 9.30 16.42
CA ARG A 16 3.16 8.96 17.71
C ARG A 16 4.07 9.24 18.90
N PHE A 17 5.36 8.93 18.78
CA PHE A 17 6.26 8.87 19.93
C PHE A 17 7.50 9.76 19.81
N ASN A 18 7.79 10.37 18.65
CA ASN A 18 8.98 11.15 18.27
C ASN A 18 10.21 10.37 17.75
N THR A 19 11.16 11.11 17.17
CA THR A 19 12.40 10.56 16.55
C THR A 19 13.33 9.89 17.56
N SER A 20 13.39 10.38 18.81
CA SER A 20 14.23 9.76 19.85
C SER A 20 13.71 8.37 20.19
N PHE A 21 12.39 8.18 20.21
CA PHE A 21 11.79 6.85 20.38
C PHE A 21 12.17 5.91 19.25
N LEU A 22 12.13 6.36 17.98
CA LEU A 22 12.52 5.54 16.84
C LEU A 22 13.96 5.03 16.96
N ASN A 23 14.88 5.85 17.47
CA ASN A 23 16.28 5.42 17.68
C ASN A 23 16.39 4.32 18.75
N VAL A 24 15.65 4.44 19.85
CA VAL A 24 15.59 3.40 20.90
C VAL A 24 14.98 2.11 20.35
N TYR A 25 13.90 2.22 19.57
CA TYR A 25 13.27 1.09 18.89
C TYR A 25 14.26 0.37 17.96
N ARG A 26 14.93 1.10 17.06
CA ARG A 26 15.91 0.53 16.11
C ARG A 26 17.05 -0.18 16.83
N ALA A 27 17.59 0.44 17.88
CA ALA A 27 18.62 -0.19 18.70
C ALA A 27 18.13 -1.50 19.35
N LYS A 28 16.89 -1.53 19.85
CA LYS A 28 16.29 -2.71 20.48
C LYS A 28 16.09 -3.87 19.49
N ILE A 29 15.74 -3.59 18.23
CA ILE A 29 15.54 -4.62 17.20
C ILE A 29 16.82 -4.94 16.40
N GLY A 30 17.95 -4.31 16.74
CA GLY A 30 19.21 -4.49 16.01
C GLY A 30 19.20 -3.93 14.59
N GLU A 31 18.37 -2.93 14.32
CA GLU A 31 18.36 -2.25 13.02
C GLU A 31 19.55 -1.29 12.89
N SER A 32 20.12 -1.26 11.70
CA SER A 32 21.29 -0.51 11.28
C SER A 32 21.11 -0.06 9.82
N ALA A 33 22.00 0.79 9.32
CA ALA A 33 21.93 1.24 7.93
C ALA A 33 22.01 0.09 6.90
N THR A 34 22.62 -1.05 7.26
CA THR A 34 22.81 -2.19 6.34
C THR A 34 21.61 -3.14 6.25
N ASN A 35 20.74 -3.14 7.26
CA ASN A 35 19.53 -4.00 7.30
C ASN A 35 18.22 -3.21 7.42
N ALA A 36 18.27 -1.87 7.32
CA ALA A 36 17.10 -1.01 7.30
C ALA A 36 16.14 -1.41 6.15
N PRO A 37 14.83 -1.59 6.43
CA PRO A 37 13.87 -1.98 5.41
C PRO A 37 13.73 -0.93 4.30
N LEU A 38 13.90 -1.38 3.06
CA LEU A 38 13.55 -0.65 1.85
C LEU A 38 12.09 -0.92 1.44
N ALA A 39 11.37 0.15 1.07
CA ALA A 39 9.98 0.07 0.66
C ALA A 39 9.73 -0.88 -0.52
N SER A 40 10.71 -1.02 -1.43
CA SER A 40 10.59 -1.83 -2.65
C SER A 40 10.91 -3.31 -2.47
N ARG A 41 11.06 -3.80 -1.24
CA ARG A 41 11.46 -5.19 -0.95
C ARG A 41 10.42 -5.89 -0.11
N VAL A 42 10.53 -7.21 -0.03
CA VAL A 42 9.67 -8.09 0.77
C VAL A 42 10.52 -8.71 1.89
N TYR A 43 9.94 -8.75 3.09
CA TYR A 43 10.59 -9.23 4.32
C TYR A 43 9.73 -10.29 4.99
N ASP A 44 10.33 -11.06 5.88
CA ASP A 44 9.59 -12.00 6.74
C ASP A 44 8.58 -11.24 7.62
N ASP A 45 7.41 -11.84 7.82
CA ASP A 45 6.37 -11.29 8.69
C ASP A 45 6.85 -11.20 10.16
N ALA A 46 7.68 -12.16 10.59
CA ALA A 46 8.26 -12.20 11.93
C ALA A 46 9.05 -10.93 12.27
N MET A 47 9.68 -10.29 11.27
CA MET A 47 10.47 -9.07 11.49
C MET A 47 9.59 -7.90 11.96
N LEU A 48 8.42 -7.69 11.32
CA LEU A 48 7.51 -6.63 11.75
C LEU A 48 6.90 -6.98 13.11
N LEU A 49 6.48 -8.23 13.32
CA LEU A 49 5.84 -8.67 14.57
C LEU A 49 6.78 -8.53 15.77
N ALA A 50 8.07 -8.85 15.60
CA ALA A 50 9.10 -8.59 16.62
C ALA A 50 9.25 -7.10 16.91
N GLY A 51 9.19 -6.25 15.88
CA GLY A 51 9.17 -4.80 16.04
C GLY A 51 7.96 -4.29 16.83
N VAL A 52 6.76 -4.78 16.51
CA VAL A 52 5.53 -4.42 17.22
C VAL A 52 5.62 -4.84 18.69
N ALA A 53 6.13 -6.03 18.99
CA ALA A 53 6.38 -6.50 20.35
C ALA A 53 7.38 -5.61 21.09
N ALA A 54 8.46 -5.19 20.42
CA ALA A 54 9.44 -4.27 21.00
C ALA A 54 8.83 -2.91 21.38
N VAL A 55 7.91 -2.38 20.56
CA VAL A 55 7.18 -1.13 20.88
C VAL A 55 6.24 -1.33 22.05
N HIS A 56 5.53 -2.45 22.12
CA HIS A 56 4.72 -2.80 23.29
C HIS A 56 5.56 -2.83 24.57
N GLU A 57 6.71 -3.51 24.58
CA GLU A 57 7.60 -3.55 25.74
C GLU A 57 8.09 -2.17 26.17
N LEU A 58 8.46 -1.31 25.20
CA LEU A 58 8.97 0.04 25.47
C LEU A 58 7.90 1.02 25.98
N THR A 59 6.64 0.83 25.58
CA THR A 59 5.57 1.84 25.79
C THR A 59 4.44 1.35 26.70
N GLN A 60 4.35 0.04 26.91
CA GLN A 60 3.24 -0.65 27.57
C GLN A 60 1.87 -0.44 26.88
N VAL A 61 1.84 0.12 25.68
CA VAL A 61 0.61 0.24 24.88
C VAL A 61 0.24 -1.16 24.36
N PRO A 62 -1.02 -1.63 24.50
CA PRO A 62 -1.42 -2.94 23.99
C PRO A 62 -1.16 -3.08 22.48
N VAL A 63 -0.69 -4.25 22.05
CA VAL A 63 -0.37 -4.55 20.64
C VAL A 63 -1.54 -4.25 19.71
N ASP A 64 -2.76 -4.64 20.09
CA ASP A 64 -3.95 -4.43 19.28
C ASP A 64 -4.28 -2.95 19.08
N VAL A 65 -4.00 -2.11 20.08
CA VAL A 65 -4.15 -0.65 19.99
C VAL A 65 -3.13 -0.09 19.00
N LEU A 66 -1.85 -0.49 19.13
CA LEU A 66 -0.78 -0.07 18.21
C LEU A 66 -1.10 -0.44 16.76
N LEU A 67 -1.53 -1.69 16.53
CA LEU A 67 -1.84 -2.18 15.19
C LEU A 67 -3.06 -1.49 14.57
N ARG A 68 -4.12 -1.20 15.36
CA ARG A 68 -5.28 -0.44 14.87
C ARG A 68 -4.94 1.01 14.56
N GLU A 69 -4.20 1.67 15.42
CA GLU A 69 -3.75 3.03 15.16
C GLU A 69 -2.80 3.09 13.95
N TYR A 70 -1.90 2.12 13.82
CA TYR A 70 -1.04 1.99 12.65
C TYR A 70 -1.86 1.74 11.38
N GLY A 71 -2.85 0.86 11.40
CA GLY A 71 -3.77 0.67 10.28
C GLY A 71 -4.44 1.98 9.86
N ARG A 72 -4.91 2.77 10.82
CA ARG A 72 -5.48 4.09 10.53
C ARG A 72 -4.45 5.03 9.92
N TYR A 73 -3.26 5.10 10.52
CA TYR A 73 -2.14 5.92 10.06
C TYR A 73 -1.71 5.55 8.63
N PHE A 74 -1.63 4.26 8.32
CA PHE A 74 -1.26 3.74 7.00
C PHE A 74 -2.14 4.36 5.92
N LEU A 75 -3.43 4.55 6.21
CA LEU A 75 -4.41 5.11 5.29
C LEU A 75 -4.53 6.64 5.33
N ILE A 76 -3.70 7.38 6.07
CA ILE A 76 -3.78 8.86 6.07
C ILE A 76 -2.43 9.55 5.88
N ASN A 77 -1.32 8.82 6.05
CA ASN A 77 0.01 9.41 5.95
C ASN A 77 0.41 9.76 4.50
N GLY A 78 1.20 10.83 4.36
CA GLY A 78 1.65 11.33 3.05
C GLY A 78 2.56 10.38 2.27
N LEU A 79 3.30 9.47 2.93
CA LEU A 79 4.12 8.49 2.23
C LEU A 79 3.23 7.48 1.48
N THR A 80 2.15 7.01 2.12
CA THR A 80 1.19 6.11 1.47
C THR A 80 0.43 6.83 0.36
N SER A 81 0.02 8.09 0.59
CA SER A 81 -0.61 8.93 -0.45
C SER A 81 0.28 9.08 -1.69
N SER A 82 1.60 9.23 -1.50
CA SER A 82 2.56 9.30 -2.61
C SER A 82 2.78 7.94 -3.28
N ARG A 83 3.09 6.89 -2.49
CA ARG A 83 3.50 5.58 -3.03
C ARG A 83 2.37 4.80 -3.69
N CYS A 84 1.15 4.96 -3.17
CA CYS A 84 -0.04 4.31 -3.67
C CYS A 84 -0.91 5.27 -4.50
N SER A 85 -0.33 6.38 -4.99
CA SER A 85 -1.03 7.43 -5.73
C SER A 85 -1.84 6.86 -6.90
N TYR A 86 -1.27 5.94 -7.68
CA TYR A 86 -1.96 5.26 -8.78
C TYR A 86 -3.32 4.68 -8.38
N LEU A 87 -3.42 4.04 -7.21
CA LEU A 87 -4.68 3.48 -6.71
C LEU A 87 -5.57 4.57 -6.09
N LEU A 88 -4.99 5.42 -5.25
CA LEU A 88 -5.73 6.37 -4.42
C LEU A 88 -6.39 7.50 -5.22
N THR A 89 -5.84 7.88 -6.38
CA THR A 89 -6.46 8.90 -7.25
C THR A 89 -7.66 8.36 -8.05
N GLN A 90 -7.93 7.06 -7.98
CA GLN A 90 -9.04 6.41 -8.69
C GLN A 90 -10.27 6.15 -7.80
N VAL A 91 -10.22 6.54 -6.52
CA VAL A 91 -11.27 6.27 -5.53
C VAL A 91 -11.60 7.54 -4.75
N HIS A 92 -12.88 7.70 -4.40
CA HIS A 92 -13.39 8.95 -3.80
C HIS A 92 -14.17 8.73 -2.50
N SER A 93 -14.26 7.49 -2.03
CA SER A 93 -14.88 7.14 -0.76
C SER A 93 -14.15 5.99 -0.08
N GLY A 94 -14.37 5.83 1.23
CA GLY A 94 -13.85 4.70 1.99
C GLY A 94 -14.35 3.37 1.43
N ARG A 95 -15.62 3.31 1.00
CA ARG A 95 -16.21 2.13 0.33
C ARG A 95 -15.47 1.79 -0.97
N ASP A 96 -15.26 2.77 -1.85
CA ASP A 96 -14.59 2.52 -3.13
C ASP A 96 -13.16 2.04 -2.92
N LEU A 97 -12.46 2.64 -1.94
CA LEU A 97 -11.14 2.19 -1.57
C LEU A 97 -11.16 0.73 -1.11
N LEU A 98 -12.09 0.35 -0.22
CA LEU A 98 -12.23 -1.04 0.19
C LEU A 98 -12.42 -1.96 -1.01
N LEU A 99 -13.32 -1.64 -1.95
CA LEU A 99 -13.58 -2.47 -3.14
C LEU A 99 -12.36 -2.61 -4.07
N VAL A 100 -11.60 -1.53 -4.28
CA VAL A 100 -10.39 -1.55 -5.11
C VAL A 100 -9.27 -2.40 -4.46
N MET A 101 -9.25 -2.51 -3.12
CA MET A 101 -8.21 -3.30 -2.43
C MET A 101 -8.26 -4.79 -2.79
N ARG A 102 -9.43 -5.39 -3.05
CA ARG A 102 -9.49 -6.79 -3.55
C ARG A 102 -8.70 -6.95 -4.83
N ASN A 103 -8.91 -6.07 -5.80
CA ASN A 103 -8.24 -6.15 -7.09
C ASN A 103 -6.73 -5.93 -6.92
N ALA A 104 -6.33 -4.89 -6.18
CA ALA A 104 -4.92 -4.60 -5.93
C ALA A 104 -4.18 -5.76 -5.26
N HIS A 105 -4.76 -6.33 -4.18
CA HIS A 105 -4.16 -7.44 -3.44
C HIS A 105 -4.13 -8.74 -4.27
N THR A 106 -5.14 -8.96 -5.11
CA THR A 106 -5.16 -10.08 -6.06
C THR A 106 -4.06 -9.93 -7.11
N GLN A 107 -3.87 -8.74 -7.69
CA GLN A 107 -2.78 -8.51 -8.66
C GLN A 107 -1.41 -8.67 -8.01
N MET A 108 -1.19 -8.12 -6.81
CA MET A 108 0.06 -8.28 -6.08
C MET A 108 0.41 -9.76 -5.84
N ARG A 109 -0.57 -10.60 -5.50
CA ARG A 109 -0.36 -12.04 -5.27
C ARG A 109 0.13 -12.80 -6.50
N ARG A 110 -0.15 -12.30 -7.71
CA ARG A 110 0.29 -12.93 -8.97
C ARG A 110 1.77 -12.70 -9.27
N ILE A 111 2.40 -11.78 -8.56
CA ILE A 111 3.82 -11.50 -8.71
C ILE A 111 4.59 -12.57 -7.92
N PRO A 112 5.51 -13.33 -8.55
CA PRO A 112 6.27 -14.38 -7.87
C PRO A 112 7.43 -13.78 -7.06
N ASP A 113 7.14 -12.87 -6.14
CA ASP A 113 8.13 -12.14 -5.33
C ASP A 113 8.06 -12.44 -3.83
N GLY A 114 7.23 -13.42 -3.45
CA GLY A 114 7.00 -13.84 -2.07
C GLY A 114 5.94 -13.01 -1.32
N LEU A 115 5.28 -12.06 -1.98
CA LEU A 115 4.13 -11.37 -1.37
C LEU A 115 2.95 -12.31 -1.20
N THR A 116 2.39 -12.32 0.01
CA THR A 116 1.15 -13.05 0.34
C THR A 116 0.10 -12.10 0.93
N PRO A 117 -0.38 -11.07 0.20
CA PRO A 117 -1.35 -10.11 0.74
C PRO A 117 -2.65 -10.80 1.17
N PRO A 118 -3.45 -10.25 2.10
CA PRO A 118 -4.73 -10.83 2.47
C PRO A 118 -5.68 -11.01 1.27
N VAL A 119 -6.58 -11.98 1.36
CA VAL A 119 -7.69 -12.14 0.42
C VAL A 119 -8.87 -11.32 0.93
N PHE A 120 -9.42 -10.49 0.04
CA PHE A 120 -10.65 -9.75 0.30
C PHE A 120 -11.77 -10.25 -0.60
N SER A 121 -12.92 -10.50 0.01
CA SER A 121 -14.19 -10.77 -0.66
C SER A 121 -15.27 -9.87 -0.07
N TYR A 122 -16.39 -9.71 -0.77
CA TYR A 122 -17.48 -8.84 -0.33
C TYR A 122 -18.83 -9.51 -0.54
N GLU A 123 -19.73 -9.27 0.41
CA GLU A 123 -21.14 -9.61 0.35
C GLU A 123 -21.98 -8.33 0.49
N ALA A 124 -23.27 -8.40 0.16
CA ALA A 124 -24.23 -7.30 0.31
C ALA A 124 -23.79 -5.97 -0.33
N VAL A 125 -23.09 -6.05 -1.48
CA VAL A 125 -22.64 -4.86 -2.22
C VAL A 125 -23.77 -4.37 -3.12
N PHE A 126 -24.47 -3.32 -2.68
CA PHE A 126 -25.49 -2.64 -3.48
C PHE A 126 -24.90 -1.37 -4.12
N GLU A 127 -25.24 -1.09 -5.39
CA GLU A 127 -24.64 -0.01 -6.18
C GLU A 127 -24.75 1.37 -5.53
N ASN A 128 -25.87 1.66 -4.85
CA ASN A 128 -26.14 2.95 -4.21
C ASN A 128 -26.05 2.92 -2.68
N SER A 129 -25.46 1.86 -2.11
CA SER A 129 -25.26 1.74 -0.67
C SER A 129 -23.85 2.13 -0.30
N ASN A 130 -23.70 2.92 0.77
CA ASN A 130 -22.40 3.15 1.41
C ASN A 130 -21.99 2.02 2.36
N SER A 131 -22.71 0.90 2.33
CA SER A 131 -22.46 -0.27 3.15
C SER A 131 -22.03 -1.48 2.32
N LEU A 132 -21.24 -2.34 2.95
CA LEU A 132 -20.86 -3.66 2.45
C LEU A 132 -20.52 -4.59 3.62
N THR A 133 -20.55 -5.89 3.38
CA THR A 133 -19.93 -6.86 4.29
C THR A 133 -18.57 -7.24 3.71
N LEU A 134 -17.50 -6.94 4.43
CA LEU A 134 -16.13 -7.29 4.08
C LEU A 134 -15.78 -8.66 4.67
N ILE A 135 -15.29 -9.55 3.82
CA ILE A 135 -14.67 -10.81 4.22
C ILE A 135 -13.16 -10.66 4.09
N TYR A 136 -12.45 -10.90 5.19
CA TYR A 136 -10.99 -10.86 5.25
C TYR A 136 -10.46 -12.23 5.65
N ASP A 137 -9.62 -12.79 4.77
CA ASP A 137 -8.93 -14.05 4.97
C ASP A 137 -7.41 -13.84 4.87
N SER A 138 -6.70 -14.18 5.94
CA SER A 138 -5.26 -14.02 6.05
C SER A 138 -4.72 -14.83 7.21
N SER A 139 -3.77 -15.71 6.92
CA SER A 139 -3.03 -16.47 7.93
C SER A 139 -2.30 -15.61 8.96
N ARG A 140 -2.05 -14.32 8.65
CA ARG A 140 -1.39 -13.39 9.58
C ARG A 140 -2.29 -12.89 10.70
N GLN A 141 -3.62 -13.00 10.57
CA GLN A 141 -4.59 -12.50 11.54
C GLN A 141 -4.35 -11.05 12.01
N LEU A 142 -3.92 -10.17 11.09
CA LEU A 142 -3.71 -8.73 11.36
C LEU A 142 -5.04 -7.96 11.39
N CYS A 143 -6.05 -8.53 12.07
CA CYS A 143 -7.40 -7.99 12.18
C CYS A 143 -7.44 -6.56 12.75
N PRO A 144 -6.62 -6.20 13.76
CA PRO A 144 -6.58 -4.81 14.23
C PRO A 144 -6.07 -3.84 13.15
N VAL A 145 -5.10 -4.24 12.32
CA VAL A 145 -4.61 -3.42 11.20
C VAL A 145 -5.72 -3.20 10.19
N LEU A 146 -6.48 -4.25 9.85
CA LEU A 146 -7.64 -4.13 8.96
C LEU A 146 -8.66 -3.13 9.51
N TRP A 147 -9.02 -3.26 10.79
CA TRP A 147 -9.95 -2.37 11.45
C TRP A 147 -9.49 -0.92 11.35
N GLY A 148 -8.24 -0.67 11.71
CA GLY A 148 -7.61 0.63 11.59
C GLY A 148 -7.64 1.17 10.17
N ALA A 149 -7.34 0.33 9.19
CA ALA A 149 -7.34 0.71 7.78
C ALA A 149 -8.73 1.14 7.29
N ILE A 150 -9.80 0.47 7.72
CA ILE A 150 -11.18 0.89 7.40
C ILE A 150 -11.48 2.27 8.01
N GLU A 151 -11.07 2.52 9.24
CA GLU A 151 -11.22 3.84 9.90
C GLU A 151 -10.38 4.92 9.21
N GLY A 152 -9.16 4.58 8.79
CA GLY A 152 -8.29 5.50 8.06
C GLY A 152 -8.82 5.80 6.66
N ALA A 153 -9.47 4.83 6.01
CA ALA A 153 -10.18 5.06 4.75
C ALA A 153 -11.30 6.08 4.92
N ALA A 154 -12.13 5.94 5.97
CA ALA A 154 -13.15 6.93 6.29
C ALA A 154 -12.55 8.33 6.54
N GLY A 155 -11.50 8.40 7.37
CA GLY A 155 -10.79 9.65 7.65
C GLY A 155 -10.21 10.32 6.40
N ARG A 156 -9.62 9.55 5.47
CA ARG A 156 -9.06 10.07 4.21
C ARG A 156 -10.11 10.78 3.36
N TYR A 157 -11.34 10.30 3.34
CA TYR A 157 -12.41 10.84 2.48
C TYR A 157 -13.43 11.70 3.23
N GLY A 158 -13.13 12.13 4.47
CA GLY A 158 -14.03 12.97 5.24
C GLY A 158 -15.36 12.28 5.55
N GLN A 159 -15.31 10.99 5.89
CA GLN A 159 -16.47 10.17 6.24
C GLN A 159 -16.35 9.68 7.69
N GLN A 160 -17.49 9.36 8.31
CA GLN A 160 -17.55 8.45 9.44
C GLN A 160 -17.70 7.01 8.94
N VAL A 161 -17.33 6.05 9.79
CA VAL A 161 -17.59 4.63 9.53
C VAL A 161 -18.16 3.95 10.76
N HIS A 162 -19.20 3.16 10.54
CA HIS A 162 -19.68 2.17 11.49
C HIS A 162 -19.18 0.80 11.06
N ILE A 163 -18.56 0.06 11.99
CA ILE A 163 -18.02 -1.28 11.76
C ILE A 163 -18.62 -2.21 12.81
N GLN A 164 -19.24 -3.29 12.36
CA GLN A 164 -19.71 -4.37 13.23
C GLN A 164 -18.98 -5.67 12.87
N GLU A 165 -18.19 -6.20 13.82
CA GLU A 165 -17.59 -7.53 13.70
C GLU A 165 -18.66 -8.60 13.90
N LYS A 166 -18.78 -9.51 12.94
CA LYS A 166 -19.66 -10.68 13.03
C LYS A 166 -18.87 -11.94 13.36
N GLU A 167 -17.67 -12.05 12.80
CA GLU A 167 -16.76 -13.18 12.94
C GLU A 167 -15.32 -12.68 12.91
N CYS A 168 -14.43 -13.39 13.59
CA CYS A 168 -13.03 -13.05 13.67
C CYS A 168 -12.12 -14.29 13.74
N MET A 169 -11.10 -14.33 12.87
CA MET A 169 -10.09 -15.40 12.90
C MET A 169 -9.36 -15.53 14.25
N ARG A 170 -9.26 -14.44 15.01
CA ARG A 170 -8.67 -14.44 16.35
C ARG A 170 -9.58 -15.03 17.43
N LEU A 171 -10.85 -15.22 17.13
CA LEU A 171 -11.86 -15.86 17.98
C LEU A 171 -12.15 -17.32 17.56
N GLY A 172 -11.47 -17.82 16.52
CA GLY A 172 -11.57 -19.20 16.06
C GLY A 172 -12.37 -19.39 14.77
N ASP A 173 -12.90 -18.31 14.17
CA ASP A 173 -13.58 -18.39 12.87
C ASP A 173 -12.58 -18.59 11.72
N ASP A 174 -13.04 -19.11 10.57
CA ASP A 174 -12.18 -19.32 9.40
C ASP A 174 -11.75 -18.00 8.73
N VAL A 175 -12.59 -16.97 8.83
CA VAL A 175 -12.40 -15.65 8.22
C VAL A 175 -12.92 -14.56 9.16
N CYS A 176 -12.50 -13.31 8.95
CA CYS A 176 -13.17 -12.17 9.57
C CYS A 176 -14.32 -11.69 8.68
N ARG A 177 -15.51 -11.49 9.25
CA ARG A 177 -16.66 -10.85 8.59
C ARG A 177 -16.99 -9.54 9.28
N LEU A 178 -16.92 -8.43 8.55
CA LEU A 178 -17.18 -7.09 9.05
C LEU A 178 -18.30 -6.43 8.23
N ASP A 179 -19.40 -6.06 8.89
CA ASP A 179 -20.39 -5.16 8.29
C ASP A 179 -19.89 -3.73 8.43
N VAL A 180 -19.70 -3.04 7.31
CA VAL A 180 -19.12 -1.70 7.24
C VAL A 180 -20.12 -0.77 6.58
N SER A 181 -20.35 0.40 7.17
CA SER A 181 -21.20 1.47 6.63
C SER A 181 -20.50 2.81 6.74
N PHE A 182 -20.37 3.52 5.63
CA PHE A 182 -19.79 4.87 5.58
C PHE A 182 -20.88 5.94 5.51
N SER A 183 -20.69 7.05 6.20
CA SER A 183 -21.56 8.23 6.10
C SER A 183 -20.74 9.51 6.00
N PRO A 184 -21.23 10.55 5.31
CA PRO A 184 -20.57 11.86 5.34
C PRO A 184 -20.46 12.38 6.78
N VAL A 185 -19.41 13.16 7.08
CA VAL A 185 -19.40 13.97 8.31
C VAL A 185 -20.13 15.28 8.03
N GLU A 186 -21.14 15.63 8.85
CA GLU A 186 -22.00 16.81 8.66
C GLU A 186 -21.25 18.16 8.64
N TYR A 187 -20.00 18.21 9.13
CA TYR A 187 -19.25 19.45 9.37
C TYR A 187 -17.76 19.40 9.01
N THR A 188 -17.36 18.71 7.94
CA THR A 188 -15.96 18.77 7.46
C THR A 188 -15.79 19.69 6.26
N HIS A 189 -14.90 20.67 6.40
CA HIS A 189 -14.15 21.19 5.27
C HIS A 189 -13.29 20.04 4.73
N VAL A 190 -13.83 19.29 3.76
CA VAL A 190 -13.00 18.40 2.94
C VAL A 190 -11.95 19.30 2.31
N VAL A 191 -10.66 19.02 2.53
CA VAL A 191 -9.59 19.70 1.80
C VAL A 191 -9.77 19.31 0.34
N GLN A 192 -10.48 20.15 -0.41
CA GLN A 192 -10.67 19.95 -1.83
C GLN A 192 -9.34 20.17 -2.51
N GLU A 193 -8.92 19.20 -3.32
CA GLU A 193 -7.74 19.35 -4.15
C GLU A 193 -7.92 20.55 -5.07
N THR A 194 -6.88 21.38 -5.18
CA THR A 194 -6.89 22.50 -6.11
C THR A 194 -6.93 21.98 -7.55
N PRO A 195 -7.43 22.77 -8.52
CA PRO A 195 -7.37 22.40 -9.94
C PRO A 195 -5.96 22.01 -10.40
N GLU A 196 -4.92 22.63 -9.83
CA GLU A 196 -3.52 22.32 -10.11
C GLU A 196 -3.09 20.95 -9.56
N GLN A 197 -3.54 20.59 -8.34
CA GLN A 197 -3.31 19.27 -7.76
C GLN A 197 -3.99 18.17 -8.60
N ILE A 198 -5.25 18.40 -8.98
CA ILE A 198 -6.00 17.48 -9.86
C ILE A 198 -5.29 17.31 -11.20
N ALA A 199 -4.86 18.41 -11.83
CA ALA A 199 -4.13 18.36 -13.10
C ALA A 199 -2.81 17.59 -12.97
N ARG A 200 -2.08 17.78 -11.87
CA ARG A 200 -0.84 17.04 -11.58
C ARG A 200 -1.09 15.54 -11.39
N HIS A 201 -2.14 15.16 -10.67
CA HIS A 201 -2.53 13.75 -10.48
C HIS A 201 -2.89 13.10 -11.81
N LYS A 202 -3.70 13.78 -12.63
CA LYS A 202 -4.06 13.30 -13.97
C LYS A 202 -2.84 13.14 -14.87
N GLN A 203 -1.90 14.09 -14.83
CA GLN A 203 -0.65 14.00 -15.58
C GLN A 203 0.19 12.82 -15.11
N GLN A 204 0.35 12.61 -13.80
CA GLN A 204 1.11 11.48 -13.27
C GLN A 204 0.48 10.15 -13.69
N GLN A 205 -0.85 10.02 -13.60
CA GLN A 205 -1.56 8.81 -14.02
C GLN A 205 -1.39 8.51 -15.52
N GLN A 206 -1.34 9.54 -16.36
CA GLN A 206 -1.04 9.38 -17.79
C GLN A 206 0.38 8.82 -18.01
N ILE A 207 1.36 9.31 -17.25
CA ILE A 207 2.73 8.80 -17.29
C ILE A 207 2.77 7.34 -16.81
N ASP A 208 2.15 7.03 -15.68
CA ASP A 208 2.11 5.68 -15.14
C ASP A 208 1.50 4.70 -16.15
N ASN A 209 0.40 5.07 -16.82
CA ASN A 209 -0.23 4.25 -17.86
C ASN A 209 0.65 4.08 -19.10
N LEU A 210 1.41 5.10 -19.50
CA LEU A 210 2.38 5.01 -20.59
C LEU A 210 3.54 4.06 -20.24
N ILE A 211 4.06 4.15 -19.01
CA ILE A 211 5.10 3.23 -18.55
C ILE A 211 4.56 1.80 -18.50
N LEU A 212 3.36 1.60 -17.96
CA LEU A 212 2.72 0.29 -17.90
C LEU A 212 2.50 -0.32 -19.29
N SER A 213 2.12 0.47 -20.29
CA SER A 213 1.93 -0.02 -21.67
C SER A 213 3.25 -0.33 -22.38
N THR A 214 4.35 0.29 -21.95
CA THR A 214 5.69 0.07 -22.51
C THR A 214 6.40 -1.14 -21.86
N LEU A 215 5.99 -1.55 -20.66
CA LEU A 215 6.58 -2.70 -19.99
C LEU A 215 6.32 -4.01 -20.75
N PRO A 216 7.34 -4.86 -20.96
CA PRO A 216 7.15 -6.15 -21.60
C PRO A 216 6.41 -7.11 -20.67
N SER A 217 5.72 -8.11 -21.24
CA SER A 217 5.05 -9.17 -20.46
C SER A 217 6.00 -10.25 -19.94
N GLN A 218 7.20 -10.38 -20.53
CA GLN A 218 8.20 -11.39 -20.15
C GLN A 218 9.61 -10.81 -20.29
N LYS A 219 10.61 -11.47 -19.67
CA LYS A 219 12.04 -11.11 -19.78
C LYS A 219 12.27 -9.62 -19.53
N GLY A 220 11.78 -9.12 -18.38
CA GLY A 220 11.65 -7.69 -18.02
C GLY A 220 12.85 -6.79 -18.38
N VAL A 221 12.67 -5.48 -18.42
CA VAL A 221 13.69 -4.50 -18.87
C VAL A 221 14.34 -3.78 -17.70
N THR A 222 15.60 -3.37 -17.86
CA THR A 222 16.23 -2.45 -16.90
C THR A 222 15.69 -1.03 -17.07
N LEU A 223 15.93 -0.18 -16.06
CA LEU A 223 15.54 1.23 -16.11
C LEU A 223 16.13 1.96 -17.33
N ALA A 224 17.39 1.66 -17.68
CA ALA A 224 18.06 2.24 -18.85
C ALA A 224 17.45 1.74 -20.17
N GLN A 225 17.11 0.44 -20.25
CA GLN A 225 16.46 -0.13 -21.45
C GLN A 225 15.07 0.47 -21.66
N LEU A 226 14.28 0.61 -20.59
CA LEU A 226 12.97 1.23 -20.64
C LEU A 226 13.05 2.70 -21.08
N GLN A 227 14.04 3.46 -20.58
CA GLN A 227 14.29 4.82 -21.04
C GLN A 227 14.57 4.87 -22.55
N THR A 228 15.40 3.96 -23.06
CA THR A 228 15.69 3.87 -24.50
C THR A 228 14.43 3.57 -25.31
N LEU A 229 13.58 2.64 -24.85
CA LEU A 229 12.30 2.33 -25.50
C LEU A 229 11.39 3.55 -25.59
N LEU A 230 11.30 4.35 -24.52
CA LEU A 230 10.49 5.58 -24.50
C LEU A 230 11.05 6.66 -25.43
N LYS A 231 12.38 6.80 -25.52
CA LYS A 231 13.03 7.75 -26.45
C LYS A 231 12.76 7.44 -27.92
N LEU A 232 12.52 6.17 -28.25
CA LEU A 232 12.17 5.76 -29.62
C LEU A 232 10.72 6.09 -30.00
N GLN A 233 9.86 6.40 -29.02
CA GLN A 233 8.48 6.80 -29.25
C GLN A 233 8.40 8.32 -29.47
N LYS A 234 8.04 8.74 -30.69
CA LYS A 234 8.03 10.17 -31.10
C LYS A 234 7.04 11.05 -30.33
N GLU A 235 6.03 10.46 -29.69
CA GLU A 235 4.93 11.18 -29.04
C GLU A 235 5.14 11.37 -27.53
N VAL A 236 6.23 10.86 -26.95
CA VAL A 236 6.48 10.96 -25.50
C VAL A 236 7.28 12.22 -25.20
N PRO A 237 6.76 13.17 -24.39
CA PRO A 237 7.51 14.37 -23.99
C PRO A 237 8.84 14.05 -23.30
N GLU A 238 9.90 14.81 -23.58
CA GLU A 238 11.23 14.59 -22.97
C GLU A 238 11.21 14.62 -21.43
N THR A 239 10.30 15.40 -20.84
CA THR A 239 10.10 15.47 -19.40
C THR A 239 9.66 14.13 -18.80
N HIS A 240 8.89 13.33 -19.55
CA HIS A 240 8.42 12.00 -19.14
C HIS A 240 9.50 10.92 -19.35
N GLN A 241 10.52 11.20 -20.16
CA GLN A 241 11.63 10.30 -20.44
C GLN A 241 12.76 10.37 -19.38
N ARG A 242 12.65 11.27 -18.39
CA ARG A 242 13.65 11.41 -17.32
C ARG A 242 13.67 10.15 -16.45
N VAL A 243 14.88 9.63 -16.17
CA VAL A 243 15.08 8.41 -15.36
C VAL A 243 14.34 8.45 -14.03
N SER A 244 14.36 9.61 -13.34
CA SER A 244 13.66 9.77 -12.06
C SER A 244 12.14 9.63 -12.18
N ARG A 245 11.53 10.13 -13.26
CA ARG A 245 10.09 10.01 -13.52
C ARG A 245 9.69 8.60 -13.89
N ILE A 246 10.51 7.92 -14.70
CA ILE A 246 10.30 6.51 -15.02
C ILE A 246 10.37 5.67 -13.75
N LEU A 247 11.38 5.90 -12.90
CA LEU A 247 11.54 5.18 -11.63
C LEU A 247 10.37 5.42 -10.67
N GLU A 248 9.92 6.68 -10.53
CA GLU A 248 8.74 7.04 -9.73
C GLU A 248 7.48 6.29 -10.21
N SER A 249 7.25 6.27 -11.52
CA SER A 249 6.12 5.56 -12.13
C SER A 249 6.20 4.04 -11.92
N LEU A 250 7.39 3.45 -12.10
CA LEU A 250 7.62 2.03 -11.81
C LEU A 250 7.34 1.69 -10.35
N GLN A 251 7.69 2.59 -9.42
CA GLN A 251 7.38 2.44 -8.01
C GLN A 251 5.87 2.49 -7.78
N HIS A 252 5.14 3.45 -8.35
CA HIS A 252 3.67 3.49 -8.22
C HIS A 252 3.02 2.20 -8.75
N LEU A 253 3.41 1.76 -9.94
CA LEU A 253 2.89 0.55 -10.57
C LEU A 253 3.22 -0.71 -9.77
N SER A 254 4.40 -0.79 -9.16
CA SER A 254 4.77 -1.91 -8.29
C SER A 254 3.92 -1.94 -7.02
N HIS A 255 3.71 -0.78 -6.37
CA HIS A 255 2.81 -0.67 -5.21
C HIS A 255 1.33 -0.84 -5.57
N ALA A 256 0.96 -0.81 -6.86
CA ALA A 256 -0.37 -1.16 -7.34
C ALA A 256 -0.50 -2.63 -7.77
N GLY A 257 0.60 -3.42 -7.72
CA GLY A 257 0.63 -4.80 -8.21
C GLY A 257 0.61 -4.93 -9.74
N LEU A 258 0.88 -3.85 -10.47
CA LEU A 258 0.81 -3.81 -11.95
C LEU A 258 2.16 -3.98 -12.63
N ALA A 259 3.25 -3.74 -11.90
CA ALA A 259 4.61 -3.99 -12.37
C ALA A 259 5.34 -4.92 -11.39
N ALA A 260 5.89 -6.01 -11.92
CA ALA A 260 6.75 -6.92 -11.19
C ALA A 260 8.22 -6.54 -11.40
N ASN A 261 9.07 -6.93 -10.46
CA ASN A 261 10.49 -6.58 -10.51
C ASN A 261 11.37 -7.58 -9.73
N THR A 262 12.68 -7.50 -9.94
CA THR A 262 13.69 -8.37 -9.31
C THR A 262 14.23 -7.83 -7.97
N ALA A 263 13.56 -6.89 -7.29
CA ALA A 263 14.11 -6.22 -6.11
C ALA A 263 14.48 -7.13 -4.93
N ASN A 264 13.86 -8.32 -4.88
CA ASN A 264 14.05 -9.32 -3.86
C ASN A 264 15.10 -10.38 -4.24
N GLU A 265 15.63 -10.34 -5.47
CA GLU A 265 16.65 -11.28 -5.92
C GLU A 265 18.03 -10.93 -5.32
N PRO A 266 18.86 -11.94 -4.99
CA PRO A 266 20.22 -11.70 -4.53
C PRO A 266 21.05 -10.89 -5.55
N GLY A 267 21.77 -9.88 -5.06
CA GLY A 267 22.61 -9.03 -5.91
C GLY A 267 21.87 -7.93 -6.68
N ASP A 268 20.56 -7.74 -6.45
CA ASP A 268 19.79 -6.64 -7.04
C ASP A 268 20.42 -5.27 -6.72
N THR A 269 20.50 -4.44 -7.77
CA THR A 269 20.88 -3.03 -7.70
C THR A 269 19.91 -2.20 -8.53
N LEU A 270 19.84 -0.89 -8.27
CA LEU A 270 18.95 0.01 -9.04
C LEU A 270 19.17 -0.07 -10.56
N THR A 271 20.40 -0.31 -11.01
CA THR A 271 20.78 -0.36 -12.43
C THR A 271 20.59 -1.72 -13.07
N SER A 272 20.66 -2.80 -12.29
CA SER A 272 20.46 -4.18 -12.75
C SER A 272 19.03 -4.66 -12.63
N ARG A 273 18.23 -4.02 -11.75
CA ARG A 273 16.83 -4.37 -11.51
C ARG A 273 16.04 -4.39 -12.81
N ARG A 274 15.34 -5.51 -13.03
CA ARG A 274 14.48 -5.70 -14.19
C ARG A 274 13.02 -5.49 -13.79
N TYR A 275 12.24 -4.94 -14.70
CA TYR A 275 10.82 -4.63 -14.53
C TYR A 275 10.01 -5.22 -15.68
N TRP A 276 8.86 -5.80 -15.38
CA TRP A 276 7.92 -6.31 -16.37
C TRP A 276 6.50 -6.09 -15.91
N ARG A 277 5.55 -6.19 -16.83
CA ARG A 277 4.13 -6.09 -16.53
C ARG A 277 3.71 -7.29 -15.70
N ALA A 278 2.99 -7.06 -14.61
CA ALA A 278 2.46 -8.14 -13.80
C ALA A 278 1.49 -9.03 -14.61
N PRO A 279 1.43 -10.35 -14.36
CA PRO A 279 0.49 -11.24 -15.02
C PRO A 279 -0.97 -10.84 -14.74
N THR A 280 -1.81 -10.86 -15.78
CA THR A 280 -3.26 -10.59 -15.65
C THR A 280 -4.09 -11.84 -15.37
N TYR A 281 -3.46 -13.01 -15.44
CA TYR A 281 -4.05 -14.32 -15.17
C TYR A 281 -3.21 -15.03 -14.11
N ASP A 282 -3.82 -15.96 -13.39
CA ASP A 282 -3.11 -16.76 -12.40
C ASP A 282 -2.12 -17.68 -13.14
N LEU A 283 -0.90 -17.78 -12.60
CA LEU A 283 0.20 -18.59 -13.13
C LEU A 283 0.01 -20.08 -12.83
#